data_AF-A0A3D9HNA2-F1
#
_entry.id   AF-A0A3D9HNA2-F1
#
_cell.length_a   1.000
_cell.length_b   1.000
_cell.length_c   1.000
_cell.angle_alpha   90.00
_cell.angle_beta   90.00
_cell.angle_gamma   90.00
#
_symmetry.space_group_name_H-M   'P 1'
#
loop_
_entity.id
_entity.type
_entity.pdbx_description
1 polymer ?
#
loop_
_entity_poly.entity_id
_entity_poly.type
_entity_poly.pdbx_seq_one_letter_code
_entity_poly.pdbx_strand_id
1 'polypeptide(L)'
;MKKREELKENLASEIKRLARSADVCVFSVYDAASASRDPIVFEQYEQAKLKTSEGVPVNLDFNGIGVWYICYRHGETFTVRHILLKIENGRFVHQQTGVFEGFWEDWPKYVVEDKWVKSNLVRDMKHGEALAG
;
A
#
# COMPACT_ATOMS: atom_id res chain seq x y z
N MET A 1 1.18 22.72 -11.15
CA MET A 1 0.72 22.34 -9.79
C MET A 1 -0.67 21.69 -9.78
N LYS A 2 -1.70 22.28 -10.42
CA LYS A 2 -3.09 21.74 -10.44
C LYS A 2 -3.22 20.23 -10.76
N LYS A 3 -2.61 19.78 -11.86
CA LYS A 3 -2.63 18.36 -12.29
C LYS A 3 -2.07 17.35 -11.27
N ARG A 4 -1.15 17.78 -10.39
CA ARG A 4 -0.52 16.88 -9.41
C ARG A 4 -1.46 16.62 -8.23
N GLU A 5 -2.07 17.67 -7.71
CA GLU A 5 -3.05 17.55 -6.63
C GLU A 5 -4.30 16.82 -7.13
N GLU A 6 -4.74 17.10 -8.36
CA GLU A 6 -5.82 16.34 -9.01
C GLU A 6 -5.49 14.84 -9.11
N LEU A 7 -4.24 14.47 -9.43
CA LEU A 7 -3.84 13.05 -9.46
C LEU A 7 -3.84 12.42 -8.05
N LYS A 8 -3.35 13.14 -7.04
CA LYS A 8 -3.40 12.70 -5.62
C LYS A 8 -4.84 12.44 -5.20
N GLU A 9 -5.72 13.39 -5.48
CA GLU A 9 -7.14 13.32 -5.12
C GLU A 9 -7.85 12.18 -5.82
N ASN A 10 -7.60 11.99 -7.13
CA ASN A 10 -8.19 10.89 -7.89
C ASN A 10 -7.74 9.52 -7.37
N LEU A 11 -6.45 9.37 -7.08
CA LEU A 11 -5.90 8.13 -6.54
C LEU A 11 -6.43 7.85 -5.13
N ALA A 12 -6.46 8.86 -4.27
CA ALA A 12 -7.03 8.74 -2.93
C ALA A 12 -8.52 8.36 -2.99
N SER A 13 -9.28 8.96 -3.91
CA SER A 13 -10.69 8.65 -4.13
C SER A 13 -10.89 7.21 -4.61
N GLU A 14 -10.03 6.73 -5.50
CA GLU A 14 -10.09 5.36 -6.00
C GLU A 14 -9.74 4.33 -4.92
N ILE A 15 -8.70 4.58 -4.10
CA ILE A 15 -8.36 3.73 -2.95
C ILE A 15 -9.55 3.67 -1.98
N LYS A 16 -10.16 4.81 -1.66
CA LYS A 16 -11.36 4.87 -0.80
C LYS A 16 -12.53 4.08 -1.40
N ARG A 17 -12.77 4.23 -2.71
CA ARG A 17 -13.83 3.53 -3.43
C ARG A 17 -13.65 2.02 -3.35
N LEU A 18 -12.43 1.53 -3.59
CA LEU A 18 -12.08 0.11 -3.53
C LEU A 18 -12.19 -0.43 -2.08
N ALA A 19 -11.69 0.33 -1.10
CA ALA A 19 -11.71 -0.07 0.31
C ALA A 19 -13.14 -0.19 0.88
N ARG A 20 -14.10 0.61 0.40
CA ARG A 20 -15.50 0.55 0.87
C ARG A 20 -16.19 -0.80 0.65
N SER A 21 -15.78 -1.55 -0.37
CA SER A 21 -16.31 -2.88 -0.64
C SER A 21 -15.43 -4.01 -0.10
N ALA A 22 -14.31 -3.69 0.53
CA ALA A 22 -13.36 -4.65 1.07
C ALA A 22 -13.80 -5.15 2.45
N ASP A 23 -13.30 -6.32 2.83
CA ASP A 23 -13.45 -6.87 4.18
C ASP A 23 -12.38 -6.32 5.12
N VAL A 24 -11.15 -6.19 4.62
CA VAL A 24 -10.02 -5.61 5.36
C VAL A 24 -9.21 -4.71 4.44
N CYS A 25 -8.79 -3.56 4.95
CA CYS A 25 -7.78 -2.71 4.30
C CYS A 25 -6.59 -2.50 5.24
N VAL A 26 -5.38 -2.75 4.75
CA VAL A 26 -4.14 -2.44 5.48
C VAL A 26 -3.39 -1.36 4.74
N PHE A 27 -2.89 -0.37 5.47
CA PHE A 27 -2.00 0.66 4.97
C PHE A 27 -0.67 0.59 5.72
N SER A 28 0.42 0.50 4.96
CA SER A 28 1.78 0.48 5.50
C SER A 28 2.65 1.54 4.82
N VAL A 29 3.51 2.23 5.57
CA VAL A 29 4.54 3.11 5.03
C VAL A 29 5.91 2.61 5.44
N TYR A 30 6.83 2.55 4.48
CA TYR A 30 8.23 2.18 4.66
C TYR A 30 9.12 3.36 4.35
N ASP A 31 10.10 3.60 5.20
CA ASP A 31 11.18 4.54 4.91
C ASP A 31 12.15 3.88 3.92
N ALA A 32 12.23 4.43 2.71
CA ALA A 32 13.11 3.93 1.66
C ALA A 32 14.61 4.09 1.98
N ALA A 33 14.96 4.99 2.90
CA ALA A 33 16.33 5.22 3.35
C ALA A 33 16.74 4.36 4.55
N SER A 34 15.78 3.71 5.21
CA SER A 34 16.05 2.87 6.37
C SER A 34 16.50 1.47 5.97
N ALA A 35 17.49 0.93 6.67
CA ALA A 35 17.86 -0.48 6.56
C ALA A 35 16.82 -1.42 7.20
N SER A 36 15.90 -0.87 8.00
CA SER A 36 14.78 -1.62 8.56
C SER A 36 13.83 -2.08 7.45
N ARG A 37 13.38 -3.33 7.52
CA ARG A 37 12.34 -3.87 6.64
C ARG A 37 10.94 -3.77 7.22
N ASP A 38 10.83 -3.12 8.37
CA ASP A 38 9.56 -2.94 9.07
C ASP A 38 8.94 -1.59 8.69
N PRO A 39 7.60 -1.53 8.63
CA PRO A 39 6.91 -0.29 8.32
C PRO A 39 7.02 0.72 9.47
N ILE A 40 7.19 2.00 9.13
CA ILE A 40 7.13 3.12 10.08
C ILE A 40 5.69 3.51 10.43
N VAL A 41 4.73 3.15 9.57
CA VAL A 41 3.29 3.27 9.79
C VAL A 41 2.65 1.96 9.41
N PHE A 42 1.80 1.41 10.28
CA PHE A 42 1.00 0.23 10.00
C PHE A 42 -0.41 0.43 10.57
N GLU A 43 -1.40 0.47 9.69
CA GLU A 43 -2.80 0.68 10.05
C GLU A 43 -3.66 -0.40 9.40
N GLN A 44 -4.56 -1.01 10.17
CA GLN A 44 -5.51 -2.00 9.68
C GLN A 44 -6.93 -1.54 9.96
N TYR A 45 -7.78 -1.67 8.94
CA TYR A 45 -9.16 -1.23 8.96
C TYR A 45 -10.08 -2.40 8.61
N GLU A 46 -10.93 -2.76 9.56
CA GLU A 46 -11.95 -3.81 9.39
C GLU A 46 -13.21 -3.26 8.70
N GLN A 47 -13.97 -4.15 8.08
CA GLN A 47 -15.17 -3.86 7.28
C GLN A 47 -16.13 -2.83 7.91
N ALA A 48 -16.35 -2.92 9.23
CA ALA A 48 -17.24 -2.01 9.95
C ALA A 48 -16.80 -0.55 9.82
N LYS A 49 -15.49 -0.26 9.88
CA LYS A 49 -14.95 1.09 9.68
C LYS A 49 -14.95 1.46 8.20
N LEU A 50 -14.64 0.52 7.31
CA LEU A 50 -14.57 0.74 5.85
C LEU A 50 -15.90 1.22 5.25
N LYS A 51 -17.02 0.74 5.79
CA LYS A 51 -18.38 1.07 5.34
C LYS A 51 -18.93 2.38 5.90
N THR A 52 -18.23 3.04 6.83
CA THR A 52 -18.63 4.36 7.33
C THR A 52 -18.55 5.43 6.24
N SER A 53 -19.28 6.53 6.42
CA SER A 53 -19.19 7.69 5.52
C SER A 53 -17.78 8.29 5.47
N GLU A 54 -17.06 8.22 6.60
CA GLU A 54 -15.65 8.63 6.73
C GLU A 54 -14.70 7.70 5.96
N GLY A 55 -14.95 6.38 6.02
CA GLY A 55 -14.12 5.36 5.36
C GLY A 55 -12.70 5.27 5.92
N VAL A 56 -11.74 4.93 5.04
CA VAL A 56 -10.30 4.91 5.36
C VAL A 56 -9.71 6.31 5.14
N PRO A 57 -8.94 6.86 6.10
CA PRO A 57 -8.14 8.05 5.87
C PRO A 57 -7.01 7.71 4.89
N VAL A 58 -7.16 8.09 3.63
CA VAL A 58 -6.09 7.94 2.64
C VAL A 58 -5.27 9.23 2.61
N ASN A 59 -4.09 9.19 3.24
CA ASN A 59 -3.11 10.27 3.21
C ASN A 59 -1.96 9.92 2.25
N LEU A 60 -1.70 10.81 1.29
CA LEU A 60 -0.60 10.69 0.31
C LEU A 60 0.52 11.70 0.58
N ASP A 61 0.59 12.21 1.82
CA ASP A 61 1.64 13.09 2.32
C ASP A 61 2.60 12.32 3.23
N PHE A 62 3.38 11.44 2.60
CA PHE A 62 4.49 10.72 3.23
C PHE A 62 5.71 10.74 2.31
N ASN A 63 6.86 10.42 2.86
CA ASN A 63 8.10 10.19 2.12
C ASN A 63 8.49 8.71 2.27
N GLY A 64 8.85 8.04 1.18
CA GLY A 64 9.11 6.60 1.13
C GLY A 64 8.07 5.82 0.32
N ILE A 65 7.81 4.58 0.73
CA ILE A 65 6.91 3.65 0.03
C ILE A 65 5.66 3.41 0.85
N GLY A 66 4.51 3.86 0.35
CA GLY A 66 3.19 3.59 0.93
C GLY A 66 2.48 2.49 0.17
N VAL A 67 1.91 1.52 0.89
CA VAL A 67 1.26 0.34 0.32
C VAL A 67 -0.10 0.11 0.94
N TRP A 68 -1.10 -0.10 0.07
CA TRP A 68 -2.45 -0.50 0.46
C TRP A 68 -2.69 -1.93 0.04
N TYR A 69 -3.13 -2.75 1.01
CA TYR A 69 -3.70 -4.07 0.80
C TYR A 69 -5.22 -3.94 0.93
N ILE A 70 -5.94 -4.11 -0.17
CA ILE A 70 -7.40 -4.04 -0.20
C ILE A 70 -7.95 -5.46 -0.42
N CYS A 71 -8.43 -6.07 0.65
CA CYS A 71 -8.72 -7.51 0.71
C CYS A 71 -10.21 -7.81 0.69
N TYR A 72 -10.59 -8.77 -0.15
CA TYR A 72 -11.95 -9.30 -0.30
C TYR A 72 -11.93 -10.78 0.06
N ARG A 73 -12.71 -11.15 1.07
CA ARG A 73 -12.80 -12.52 1.59
C ARG A 73 -13.94 -13.26 0.89
N HIS A 74 -13.66 -14.47 0.46
CA HIS A 74 -14.58 -15.37 -0.21
C HIS A 74 -14.60 -16.73 0.50
N GLY A 75 -15.23 -16.78 1.68
CA GLY A 75 -15.26 -17.97 2.52
C GLY A 75 -13.89 -18.30 3.10
N GLU A 76 -13.24 -19.34 2.56
CA GLU A 76 -11.93 -19.83 2.96
C GLU A 76 -10.78 -19.23 2.13
N THR A 77 -11.08 -18.48 1.06
CA THR A 77 -10.08 -17.80 0.24
C THR A 77 -10.20 -16.28 0.35
N PHE A 78 -9.21 -15.57 -0.16
CA PHE A 78 -9.26 -14.13 -0.34
C PHE A 78 -8.61 -13.71 -1.65
N THR A 79 -9.07 -12.59 -2.19
CA THR A 79 -8.37 -11.84 -3.22
C THR A 79 -7.96 -10.49 -2.65
N VAL A 80 -6.73 -10.08 -2.89
CA VAL A 80 -6.21 -8.79 -2.45
C VAL A 80 -5.71 -7.99 -3.64
N ARG A 81 -6.06 -6.71 -3.70
CA ARG A 81 -5.48 -5.73 -4.60
C ARG A 81 -4.42 -4.93 -3.85
N HIS A 82 -3.22 -4.89 -4.40
CA HIS A 82 -2.13 -4.08 -3.91
C HIS A 82 -2.00 -2.80 -4.69
N ILE A 83 -1.75 -1.72 -3.98
CA ILE A 83 -1.38 -0.43 -4.56
C ILE A 83 -0.14 0.03 -3.83
N LEU A 84 0.98 0.17 -4.54
CA LEU A 84 2.24 0.70 -4.04
C LEU A 84 2.49 2.06 -4.66
N LEU A 85 2.84 3.02 -3.83
CA LEU A 85 3.23 4.36 -4.23
C LEU A 85 4.56 4.72 -3.59
N LYS A 86 5.50 5.18 -4.40
CA LYS A 86 6.74 5.78 -3.95
C LYS A 86 6.65 7.29 -4.06
N ILE A 87 6.87 7.97 -2.95
CA ILE A 87 6.90 9.42 -2.86
C ILE A 87 8.26 9.85 -2.33
N GLU A 88 8.94 10.74 -3.05
CA GLU A 88 10.22 11.32 -2.62
C GLU A 88 10.12 12.84 -2.63
N ASN A 89 10.44 13.48 -1.50
CA ASN A 89 10.40 14.94 -1.36
C ASN A 89 9.06 15.55 -1.84
N GLY A 90 7.95 14.89 -1.49
CA GLY A 90 6.59 15.28 -1.87
C GLY A 90 6.21 15.02 -3.34
N ARG A 91 7.06 14.34 -4.12
CA ARG A 91 6.82 14.01 -5.53
C ARG A 91 6.53 12.52 -5.69
N PHE A 92 5.52 12.18 -6.48
CA PHE A 92 5.33 10.81 -6.93
C PHE A 92 6.48 10.39 -7.84
N VAL A 93 7.11 9.28 -7.50
CA VAL A 93 8.24 8.70 -8.24
C VAL A 93 7.81 7.43 -8.95
N HIS A 94 7.02 6.60 -8.29
CA HIS A 94 6.66 5.29 -8.81
C HIS A 94 5.28 4.84 -8.33
N GLN A 95 4.58 4.07 -9.16
CA GLN A 95 3.35 3.39 -8.82
C GLN A 95 3.37 1.97 -9.38
N GLN A 96 2.94 1.02 -8.56
CA GLN A 96 2.70 -0.35 -8.99
C GLN A 96 1.38 -0.85 -8.41
N THR A 97 0.64 -1.62 -9.19
CA THR A 97 -0.56 -2.33 -8.72
C THR A 97 -0.42 -3.82 -8.98
N GLY A 98 -0.95 -4.64 -8.08
CA GLY A 98 -0.95 -6.09 -8.22
C GLY A 98 -2.24 -6.69 -7.68
N VAL A 99 -2.48 -7.95 -8.04
CA VAL A 99 -3.55 -8.77 -7.45
C VAL A 99 -2.93 -10.08 -7.00
N PHE A 100 -3.38 -10.59 -5.86
CA PHE A 100 -3.00 -11.90 -5.32
C PHE A 100 -4.23 -12.61 -4.78
N GLU A 101 -4.17 -13.94 -4.76
CA GLU A 101 -5.18 -14.80 -4.18
C GLU A 101 -4.51 -15.82 -3.26
N GLY A 102 -5.16 -16.14 -2.14
CA GLY A 102 -4.67 -17.13 -1.18
C GLY A 102 -5.76 -17.63 -0.25
N PHE A 103 -5.37 -18.47 0.71
CA PHE A 103 -6.28 -18.95 1.76
C PHE A 103 -6.39 -17.93 2.89
N TRP A 104 -7.60 -17.74 3.41
CA TRP A 104 -7.87 -16.73 4.44
C TRP A 104 -7.08 -16.99 5.73
N GLU A 105 -6.80 -18.24 6.07
CA GLU A 105 -5.96 -18.59 7.21
C GLU A 105 -4.53 -18.04 7.10
N ASP A 106 -4.03 -17.85 5.88
CA ASP A 106 -2.71 -17.29 5.60
C ASP A 106 -2.71 -15.75 5.54
N TRP A 107 -3.87 -15.09 5.56
CA TRP A 107 -3.97 -13.63 5.42
C TRP A 107 -3.09 -12.86 6.41
N PRO A 108 -3.10 -13.15 7.74
CA PRO A 108 -2.26 -12.42 8.69
C PRO A 108 -0.77 -12.56 8.35
N LYS A 109 -0.36 -13.78 7.96
CA LYS A 109 1.03 -14.06 7.57
C LYS A 109 1.39 -13.33 6.28
N TYR A 110 0.49 -13.31 5.31
CA TYR A 110 0.67 -12.61 4.03
C TYR A 110 0.99 -11.12 4.23
N VAL A 111 0.20 -10.45 5.07
CA VAL A 111 0.38 -9.02 5.39
C VAL A 111 1.68 -8.78 6.15
N VAL A 112 1.97 -9.57 7.19
CA VAL A 112 3.16 -9.38 8.03
C VAL A 112 4.45 -9.67 7.28
N GLU A 113 4.46 -10.72 6.46
CA GLU A 113 5.65 -11.06 5.68
C GLU A 113 5.97 -9.98 4.65
N ASP A 114 4.95 -9.28 4.12
CA ASP A 114 5.05 -8.23 3.11
C ASP A 114 6.13 -8.51 2.05
N LYS A 115 6.06 -9.69 1.45
CA LYS A 115 7.05 -10.13 0.46
C LYS A 115 7.05 -9.24 -0.77
N TRP A 116 5.89 -8.70 -1.13
CA TRP A 116 5.75 -7.87 -2.31
C TRP A 116 6.52 -6.55 -2.16
N VAL A 117 6.34 -5.82 -1.06
CA VAL A 117 7.07 -4.57 -0.83
C VAL A 117 8.55 -4.83 -0.61
N LYS A 118 8.90 -5.85 0.18
CA LYS A 118 10.30 -6.19 0.43
C LYS A 118 11.04 -6.56 -0.86
N SER A 119 10.38 -7.22 -1.82
CA SER A 119 10.97 -7.49 -3.13
C SER A 119 11.20 -6.23 -3.97
N ASN A 120 10.31 -5.24 -3.88
CA ASN A 120 10.44 -3.97 -4.57
C ASN A 120 11.49 -3.05 -3.92
N LEU A 121 11.55 -3.00 -2.58
CA LEU A 121 12.60 -2.31 -1.83
C LEU A 121 14.01 -2.82 -2.21
N VAL A 122 14.19 -4.14 -2.29
CA VAL A 122 15.47 -4.75 -2.70
C VAL A 122 15.85 -4.38 -4.13
N ARG A 123 14.88 -4.27 -5.05
CA ARG A 123 15.15 -3.88 -6.45
C ARG A 123 15.59 -2.42 -6.57
N ASP A 124 15.00 -1.54 -5.78
CA ASP A 124 15.33 -0.11 -5.74
C ASP A 124 16.72 0.12 -5.12
N MET A 125 17.07 -0.57 -4.02
CA MET A 125 18.41 -0.48 -3.41
C MET A 125 19.51 -0.90 -4.39
N LYS A 126 19.29 -1.98 -5.15
CA LYS A 126 20.28 -2.46 -6.14
C LYS A 126 20.48 -1.49 -7.31
N HIS A 127 19.46 -0.70 -7.68
CA HIS A 127 19.61 0.33 -8.71
C HIS A 127 20.31 1.59 -8.18
N GLY A 128 20.13 1.93 -6.90
CA GLY A 128 20.83 3.05 -6.27
C GLY A 128 22.34 2.85 -6.14
N GLU A 129 22.78 1.62 -5.82
CA GLU A 129 24.20 1.29 -5.70
C GLU A 129 24.93 1.25 -7.05
N ALA A 130 24.24 0.88 -8.13
CA ALA A 130 24.84 0.79 -9.48
C ALA A 130 25.15 2.15 -10.13
N LEU A 131 24.62 3.25 -9.58
CA LEU A 131 24.86 4.62 -10.06
C LEU A 131 25.86 5.40 -9.19
N ALA A 132 26.32 4.81 -8.09
CA ALA A 132 27.28 5.40 -7.16
C ALA A 132 28.69 4.80 -7.27
N GLY A 133 28.92 3.89 -8.23
CA GLY A 133 30.19 3.22 -8.51
C GLY A 133 30.85 3.68 -9.81
#